data_AF-A0A183SSB7-F1
#
_entry.id   AF-A0A183SSB7-F1
#
_cell.length_a   1.000
_cell.length_b   1.000
_cell.length_c   1.000
_cell.angle_alpha   90.00
_cell.angle_beta   90.00
_cell.angle_gamma   90.00
#
_symmetry.space_group_name_H-M   'P 1'
#
loop_
_entity.id
_entity.type
_entity.pdbx_description
1 polymer ?
#
loop_
_entity_poly.entity_id
_entity_poly.type
_entity_poly.pdbx_seq_one_letter_code
_entity_poly.pdbx_strand_id
1 'polypeptide(L)'
;MSLWVLADREVKNDAKDTLKKSLNQLQINSMTWEDLAQDRPAWRRSVKTGSAIYETNRIAAAKAKRAARKSPAPRTNTANAQALPTCPRCQRIFRARIGLVGHLRTQCTNNPTIPTTTSNSANPPSDSPTLSPGINSITPPS
;
A
#
# COMPACT_ATOMS: atom_id res chain seq x y z
N MET A 1 -17.99 6.89 46.85
CA MET A 1 -16.96 7.44 45.94
C MET A 1 -17.64 8.22 44.82
N SER A 2 -17.16 9.41 44.47
CA SER A 2 -17.70 10.21 43.35
C SER A 2 -17.26 9.63 42.00
N LEU A 3 -18.10 9.75 40.97
CA LEU A 3 -17.82 9.31 39.59
C LEU A 3 -16.50 9.91 39.05
N TRP A 4 -16.21 11.16 39.41
CA TRP A 4 -14.98 11.87 39.04
C TRP A 4 -13.71 11.24 39.63
N VAL A 5 -13.81 10.69 40.84
CA VAL A 5 -12.68 9.98 41.50
C VAL A 5 -12.43 8.63 40.82
N LEU A 6 -13.47 8.00 40.28
CA LEU A 6 -13.33 6.75 39.54
C LEU A 6 -12.66 7.00 38.18
N ALA A 7 -13.12 8.03 37.45
CA ALA A 7 -12.55 8.42 36.16
C ALA A 7 -11.08 8.85 36.27
N ASP A 8 -10.73 9.66 37.28
CA ASP A 8 -9.33 10.05 37.53
C ASP A 8 -8.43 8.84 37.84
N ARG A 9 -8.95 7.89 38.62
CA ARG A 9 -8.26 6.64 38.93
C ARG A 9 -8.05 5.76 37.70
N GLU A 10 -9.06 5.66 36.82
CA GLU A 10 -8.98 4.90 35.57
C GLU A 10 -7.90 5.46 34.64
N VAL A 11 -7.92 6.78 34.40
CA VAL A 11 -6.92 7.48 33.58
C VAL A 11 -5.50 7.27 34.14
N LYS A 12 -5.33 7.32 35.46
CA LYS A 12 -4.04 7.08 36.11
C LYS A 12 -3.55 5.64 35.93
N ASN A 13 -4.45 4.65 35.96
CA ASN A 13 -4.09 3.25 35.73
C ASN A 13 -3.67 3.02 34.28
N ASP A 14 -4.40 3.58 33.31
CA ASP A 14 -4.07 3.47 31.88
C ASP A 14 -2.71 4.10 31.56
N ALA A 15 -2.40 5.25 32.17
CA ALA A 15 -1.09 5.89 32.02
C ALA A 15 0.04 5.00 32.55
N LYS A 16 -0.17 4.36 33.70
CA LYS A 16 0.80 3.44 34.30
C LYS A 16 1.03 2.20 33.44
N ASP A 17 -0.04 1.62 32.88
CA ASP A 17 0.06 0.45 32.01
C ASP A 17 0.75 0.78 30.69
N THR A 18 0.49 1.96 30.14
CA THR A 18 1.18 2.48 28.95
C THR A 18 2.69 2.64 29.21
N LEU A 19 3.06 3.23 30.35
CA LEU A 19 4.47 3.35 30.75
C LEU A 19 5.13 1.98 30.88
N LYS A 20 4.51 1.05 31.60
CA LYS A 20 5.03 -0.31 31.79
C LYS A 20 5.25 -1.03 30.46
N LYS A 21 4.32 -0.88 29.51
CA LYS A 21 4.45 -1.40 28.15
C LYS A 21 5.64 -0.79 27.40
N SER A 22 5.82 0.52 27.49
CA SER A 22 6.95 1.21 26.85
C SER A 22 8.31 0.77 27.42
N LEU A 23 8.43 0.62 28.74
CA LEU A 23 9.65 0.14 29.40
C LEU A 23 10.01 -1.28 28.95
N ASN A 24 9.02 -2.17 28.91
CA ASN A 24 9.23 -3.54 28.43
C ASN A 24 9.66 -3.57 26.96
N GLN A 25 9.11 -2.70 26.10
CA GLN A 25 9.53 -2.59 24.70
C GLN A 25 10.98 -2.09 24.56
N LEU A 26 11.44 -1.26 25.49
CA LEU A 26 12.83 -0.77 25.55
C LEU A 26 13.77 -1.73 26.30
N GLN A 27 13.31 -2.91 26.70
CA GLN A 27 14.06 -3.86 27.53
C GLN A 27 14.52 -3.26 28.89
N ILE A 28 13.80 -2.27 29.39
CA ILE A 28 14.02 -1.70 30.72
C ILE A 28 13.11 -2.47 31.71
N ASN A 29 13.71 -3.00 32.77
CA ASN A 29 12.97 -3.77 33.77
C ASN A 29 11.94 -2.88 34.48
N SER A 30 10.66 -3.21 34.34
CA SER A 30 9.55 -2.45 34.94
C SER A 30 9.47 -2.49 36.47
N MET A 31 10.22 -3.39 37.13
CA MET A 31 10.29 -3.50 38.59
C MET A 31 11.40 -2.63 39.18
N THR A 32 12.45 -2.31 38.40
CA THR A 32 13.65 -1.61 38.88
C THR A 32 13.93 -0.29 38.12
N TRP A 33 12.97 0.19 37.32
CA TRP A 33 13.17 1.39 36.50
C TRP A 33 13.30 2.67 37.32
N GLU A 34 12.70 2.74 38.51
CA GLU A 34 12.81 3.90 39.41
C GLU A 34 14.23 4.04 39.96
N ASP A 35 14.81 2.94 40.44
CA ASP A 35 16.22 2.90 40.89
C ASP A 35 17.17 3.28 39.74
N LEU A 36 16.92 2.75 38.54
CA LEU A 36 17.68 3.09 37.34
C LEU A 36 17.51 4.57 36.95
N ALA A 37 16.35 5.16 37.19
CA ALA A 37 16.07 6.57 36.87
C ALA A 37 16.78 7.54 37.81
N GLN A 38 17.07 7.13 39.06
CA GLN A 38 17.88 7.92 39.99
C GLN A 38 19.32 8.10 39.46
N ASP A 39 19.90 7.05 38.85
CA ASP A 39 21.16 7.17 38.11
C ASP A 39 20.89 7.78 36.72
N ARG A 40 20.88 9.10 36.65
CA ARG A 40 20.60 9.86 35.42
C ARG A 40 21.53 9.42 34.26
N PRO A 41 22.85 9.24 34.40
CA PRO A 41 23.70 8.64 33.37
C PRO A 41 23.29 7.22 32.91
N ALA A 42 23.02 6.30 33.84
CA ALA A 42 22.61 4.94 33.49
C ALA A 42 21.26 4.92 32.77
N TRP A 43 20.29 5.71 33.24
CA TRP A 43 19.00 5.90 32.58
C TRP A 43 19.16 6.28 31.10
N ARG A 44 19.98 7.30 30.80
CA ARG A 44 20.22 7.73 29.41
C ARG A 44 20.81 6.63 28.53
N ARG A 45 21.75 5.85 29.08
CA ARG A 45 22.36 4.72 28.35
C ARG A 45 21.32 3.65 28.05
N SER A 46 20.55 3.24 29.05
CA SER A 46 19.51 2.22 28.90
C SER A 46 18.43 2.61 27.91
N VAL A 47 17.91 3.84 27.99
CA VAL A 47 16.92 4.35 27.03
C VAL A 47 17.48 4.40 25.61
N LYS A 48 18.73 4.86 25.43
CA LYS A 48 19.36 4.93 24.10
C LYS A 48 19.53 3.55 23.48
N THR A 49 20.06 2.59 24.24
CA THR A 49 20.24 1.20 23.79
C THR A 49 18.90 0.54 23.50
N GLY A 50 17.95 0.63 24.43
CA GLY A 50 16.62 0.08 24.28
C GLY A 50 15.88 0.62 23.05
N SER A 51 16.01 1.93 22.78
CA SER A 51 15.39 2.57 21.61
C SER A 51 15.99 2.07 20.30
N ALA A 52 17.32 1.91 20.24
CA ALA A 52 17.99 1.38 19.04
C ALA A 52 17.56 -0.07 18.74
N ILE A 53 17.43 -0.90 19.79
CA ILE A 53 16.96 -2.28 19.69
C ILE A 53 15.49 -2.31 19.23
N TYR A 54 14.64 -1.51 19.87
CA TYR A 54 13.23 -1.39 19.51
C TYR A 54 13.05 -0.99 18.05
N GLU A 55 13.79 0.00 17.57
CA GLU A 55 13.70 0.47 16.18
C GLU A 55 14.13 -0.62 15.20
N THR A 56 15.25 -1.30 15.49
CA THR A 56 15.76 -2.42 14.69
C THR A 56 14.70 -3.52 14.57
N ASN A 57 14.10 -3.90 15.68
CA ASN A 57 13.04 -4.92 15.73
C ASN A 57 11.80 -4.49 14.96
N ARG A 58 11.39 -3.22 15.10
CA ARG A 58 10.23 -2.66 14.41
C ARG A 58 10.43 -2.68 12.89
N ILE A 59 11.61 -2.29 12.42
CA ILE A 59 11.98 -2.34 11.00
C ILE A 59 12.02 -3.78 10.49
N ALA A 60 12.66 -4.69 11.22
CA ALA A 60 12.75 -6.10 10.86
C ALA A 60 11.35 -6.74 10.75
N ALA A 61 10.47 -6.48 11.71
CA ALA A 61 9.08 -6.95 11.69
C ALA A 61 8.29 -6.37 10.50
N ALA A 62 8.48 -5.08 10.18
CA ALA A 62 7.84 -4.46 9.02
C ALA A 62 8.34 -5.09 7.69
N LYS A 63 9.65 -5.36 7.59
CA LYS A 63 10.26 -6.05 6.44
C LYS A 63 9.71 -7.48 6.31
N ALA A 64 9.64 -8.23 7.40
CA ALA A 64 9.07 -9.59 7.41
C ALA A 64 7.61 -9.59 6.97
N LYS A 65 6.78 -8.67 7.49
CA LYS A 65 5.38 -8.50 7.06
C LYS A 65 5.27 -8.13 5.58
N ARG A 66 6.16 -7.29 5.05
CA ARG A 66 6.20 -6.97 3.61
C ARG A 66 6.58 -8.18 2.78
N ALA A 67 7.59 -8.94 3.20
CA ALA A 67 8.02 -10.16 2.52
C ALA A 67 6.90 -11.20 2.49
N ALA A 68 6.21 -11.43 3.61
CA ALA A 68 5.07 -12.35 3.71
C ALA A 68 3.88 -11.94 2.81
N ARG A 69 3.67 -10.65 2.56
CA ARG A 69 2.66 -10.19 1.59
C ARG A 69 3.10 -10.33 0.14
N LYS A 70 4.42 -10.31 -0.12
CA LYS A 70 5.00 -10.41 -1.47
C LYS A 70 5.26 -11.85 -1.88
N SER A 71 5.47 -12.77 -0.93
CA SER A 71 5.54 -14.20 -1.24
C SER A 71 4.27 -14.60 -1.99
N PRO A 72 4.38 -15.35 -3.11
CA PRO A 72 3.22 -15.92 -3.74
C PRO A 72 2.44 -16.69 -2.67
N ALA A 73 1.24 -16.22 -2.33
CA ALA A 73 0.31 -17.06 -1.60
C ALA A 73 0.18 -18.38 -2.40
N PRO A 74 -0.09 -19.53 -1.75
CA PRO A 74 -0.61 -20.70 -2.42
C PRO A 74 -1.92 -20.31 -3.11
N ARG A 75 -1.78 -19.69 -4.28
CA ARG A 75 -2.84 -19.62 -5.26
C ARG A 75 -2.92 -21.05 -5.69
N THR A 76 -3.98 -21.72 -5.26
CA THR A 76 -4.56 -22.81 -6.02
C THR A 76 -4.53 -22.36 -7.48
N ASN A 77 -3.50 -22.79 -8.21
CA ASN A 77 -3.29 -22.49 -9.61
C ASN A 77 -4.28 -23.33 -10.39
N THR A 78 -5.58 -23.10 -10.17
CA THR A 78 -6.65 -23.44 -11.12
C THR A 78 -6.67 -22.35 -12.20
N ALA A 79 -5.50 -21.91 -12.64
CA ALA A 79 -5.32 -20.88 -13.66
C ALA A 79 -5.32 -21.45 -15.08
N ASN A 80 -5.47 -22.77 -15.24
CA ASN A 80 -5.53 -23.41 -16.55
C ASN A 80 -6.94 -23.85 -16.98
N ALA A 81 -7.99 -23.47 -16.24
CA ALA A 81 -9.38 -23.81 -16.62
C ALA A 81 -10.44 -22.74 -16.30
N GLN A 82 -10.09 -21.61 -15.64
CA GLN A 82 -11.07 -20.57 -15.36
C GLN A 82 -11.21 -19.64 -16.58
N ALA A 83 -12.36 -19.71 -17.24
CA ALA A 83 -12.75 -18.78 -18.29
C ALA A 83 -12.56 -17.33 -17.82
N LEU A 84 -12.03 -16.48 -18.71
CA LEU A 84 -11.82 -15.07 -18.40
C LEU A 84 -13.14 -14.41 -18.00
N PRO A 85 -13.18 -13.62 -16.91
CA PRO A 85 -14.40 -12.97 -16.46
C PRO A 85 -14.90 -11.96 -17.50
N THR A 86 -16.16 -12.09 -17.88
CA THR A 86 -16.82 -11.29 -18.92
C THR A 86 -17.94 -10.47 -18.32
N CYS A 87 -18.15 -9.25 -18.82
CA CYS A 87 -19.28 -8.42 -18.44
C CYS A 87 -20.58 -8.93 -19.08
N PRO A 88 -21.63 -9.27 -18.31
CA PRO A 88 -22.88 -9.80 -18.86
C PRO A 88 -23.70 -8.77 -19.66
N ARG A 89 -23.34 -7.47 -19.58
CA ARG A 89 -24.07 -6.39 -20.25
C ARG A 89 -23.50 -6.05 -21.62
N CYS A 90 -22.18 -5.99 -21.73
CA CYS A 90 -21.48 -5.53 -22.94
C CYS A 90 -20.53 -6.59 -23.52
N GLN A 91 -20.49 -7.80 -22.93
CA GLN A 91 -19.64 -8.92 -23.34
C GLN A 91 -18.14 -8.64 -23.36
N ARG A 92 -17.69 -7.56 -22.72
CA ARG A 92 -16.26 -7.22 -22.60
C ARG A 92 -15.56 -8.22 -21.68
N ILE A 93 -14.45 -8.79 -22.17
CA ILE A 93 -13.61 -9.75 -21.44
C ILE A 93 -12.57 -8.99 -20.60
N PHE A 94 -12.40 -9.38 -19.34
CA PHE A 94 -11.43 -8.79 -18.41
C PHE A 94 -10.36 -9.79 -18.01
N ARG A 95 -9.11 -9.32 -17.89
CA ARG A 95 -7.98 -10.15 -17.41
C ARG A 95 -8.02 -10.42 -15.90
N ALA A 96 -8.85 -9.69 -15.16
CA ALA A 96 -9.01 -9.84 -13.71
C ALA A 96 -10.42 -9.46 -13.27
N ARG A 97 -10.94 -10.14 -12.23
CA ARG A 97 -12.26 -9.85 -11.63
C ARG A 97 -12.37 -8.39 -11.15
N ILE A 98 -11.29 -7.80 -10.65
CA ILE A 98 -11.27 -6.40 -10.20
C ILE A 98 -11.59 -5.44 -11.35
N GLY A 99 -11.08 -5.70 -12.56
CA GLY A 99 -11.38 -4.91 -13.75
C GLY A 99 -12.86 -4.98 -14.14
N LEU A 100 -13.45 -6.17 -14.06
CA LEU A 100 -14.89 -6.37 -14.28
C LEU A 100 -15.74 -5.62 -13.24
N VAL A 101 -15.38 -5.71 -11.96
CA VAL A 101 -16.10 -5.01 -10.87
C VAL A 101 -16.01 -3.49 -11.03
N GLY A 102 -14.82 -2.96 -11.36
CA GLY A 102 -14.65 -1.53 -11.64
C GLY A 102 -15.49 -1.08 -12.83
N HIS A 103 -15.52 -1.88 -13.90
CA HIS A 103 -16.33 -1.62 -15.08
C HIS A 103 -17.84 -1.60 -14.77
N LEU A 104 -18.35 -2.58 -14.02
CA LEU A 104 -19.75 -2.63 -13.60
C LEU A 104 -20.17 -1.41 -12.78
N ARG A 105 -19.27 -0.88 -11.95
CA ARG A 105 -19.52 0.29 -11.10
C ARG A 105 -19.58 1.61 -11.84
N THR A 106 -18.88 1.73 -12.97
CA THR A 106 -18.60 3.04 -13.59
C THR A 106 -19.15 3.18 -15.00
N GLN A 107 -19.24 2.09 -15.78
CA GLN A 107 -19.43 2.18 -17.24
C GLN A 107 -20.58 1.33 -17.80
N CYS A 108 -21.28 0.54 -16.97
CA CYS A 108 -22.32 -0.37 -17.44
C CYS A 108 -23.70 0.28 -17.63
N THR A 109 -23.77 1.55 -18.00
CA THR A 109 -25.01 2.33 -18.20
C THR A 109 -25.37 2.62 -19.66
N ASN A 110 -24.71 2.00 -20.64
CA ASN A 110 -25.12 2.11 -22.04
C ASN A 110 -25.88 0.86 -22.49
N ASN A 111 -27.15 1.07 -22.84
CA ASN A 111 -28.11 0.11 -23.39
C ASN A 111 -27.56 -0.59 -24.66
N PRO A 112 -27.82 -1.90 -24.87
CA PRO A 112 -27.56 -2.59 -26.13
C PRO A 112 -28.32 -1.96 -27.30
N THR A 113 -27.62 -1.37 -28.25
CA THR A 113 -28.18 -1.05 -29.57
C THR A 113 -27.14 -1.34 -30.65
N ILE A 114 -27.37 -2.51 -31.28
CA ILE A 114 -27.00 -2.93 -32.63
C ILE A 114 -25.53 -3.36 -32.87
N PRO A 115 -25.32 -4.61 -33.36
CA PRO A 115 -24.11 -4.98 -34.06
C PRO A 115 -24.25 -4.49 -35.51
N THR A 116 -23.65 -3.35 -35.86
CA THR A 116 -23.46 -3.01 -37.27
C THR A 116 -22.10 -3.55 -37.69
N THR A 117 -22.14 -4.75 -38.24
CA THR A 117 -21.16 -5.22 -39.21
C THR A 117 -21.05 -4.24 -40.37
N THR A 118 -19.81 -4.08 -40.85
CA THR A 118 -19.43 -3.63 -42.20
C THR A 118 -19.54 -2.14 -42.49
N SER A 119 -18.38 -1.47 -42.55
CA SER A 119 -17.98 -0.84 -43.82
C SER A 119 -16.46 -0.77 -43.92
N ASN A 120 -15.92 -1.51 -44.89
CA ASN A 120 -14.58 -1.31 -45.40
C ASN A 120 -14.48 0.13 -45.92
N SER A 121 -13.49 0.90 -45.45
CA SER A 121 -13.00 2.04 -46.22
C SER A 121 -11.54 1.77 -46.54
N ALA A 122 -11.30 1.68 -47.83
CA ALA A 122 -10.11 1.21 -48.49
C ALA A 122 -8.88 2.04 -48.14
N ASN A 123 -7.73 1.37 -48.10
CA ASN A 123 -6.44 2.02 -48.33
C ASN A 123 -6.49 2.75 -49.68
N PRO A 124 -6.09 4.02 -49.78
CA PRO A 124 -5.68 4.56 -51.06
C PRO A 124 -4.30 3.99 -51.43
N PRO A 125 -4.04 3.68 -52.72
CA PRO A 125 -2.71 3.31 -53.16
C PRO A 125 -1.80 4.54 -53.18
N SER A 126 -0.57 4.29 -52.73
CA SER A 126 0.71 4.95 -53.02
C SER A 126 0.70 6.09 -54.04
N ASP A 127 1.27 7.24 -53.65
CA ASP A 127 2.20 7.99 -54.49
C ASP A 127 3.20 8.77 -53.60
N SER A 128 4.48 8.41 -53.68
CA SER A 128 5.60 9.26 -53.31
C SER A 128 6.18 9.87 -54.58
N PRO A 129 6.61 11.13 -54.55
CA PRO A 129 8.03 11.34 -54.79
C PRO A 129 8.69 12.33 -53.83
N THR A 130 9.94 11.97 -53.52
CA THR A 130 11.03 12.69 -52.88
C THR A 130 11.31 14.08 -53.46
N LEU A 131 11.69 15.05 -52.60
CA LEU A 131 12.89 15.91 -52.72
C LEU A 131 13.09 16.78 -51.45
N SER A 132 14.29 16.71 -50.87
CA SER A 132 14.88 17.52 -49.77
C SER A 132 15.60 18.76 -50.38
N PRO A 133 16.32 19.69 -49.67
CA PRO A 133 16.62 19.84 -48.23
C PRO A 133 16.51 21.30 -47.70
N GLY A 134 16.63 21.52 -46.37
CA GLY A 134 16.61 22.88 -45.80
C GLY A 134 16.96 23.02 -44.31
N ILE A 135 18.16 22.61 -43.94
CA ILE A 135 19.07 23.19 -42.93
C ILE A 135 18.59 24.44 -42.13
N ASN A 136 18.56 24.36 -40.78
CA ASN A 136 19.46 25.07 -39.84
C ASN A 136 18.89 25.23 -38.41
N SER A 137 19.73 24.87 -37.44
CA SER A 137 19.58 24.98 -35.98
C SER A 137 19.47 26.42 -35.48
N ILE A 138 18.70 26.65 -34.40
CA ILE A 138 18.76 27.88 -33.60
C ILE A 138 18.87 27.51 -32.10
N THR A 139 19.97 27.98 -31.51
CA THR A 139 20.42 27.95 -30.11
C THR A 139 19.50 28.76 -29.17
N PRO A 140 19.38 28.44 -27.87
CA PRO A 140 18.67 29.30 -26.91
C PRO A 140 19.61 30.39 -26.33
N PRO A 141 19.09 31.57 -25.95
CA PRO A 141 19.87 32.59 -25.28
C PRO A 141 20.01 32.34 -23.76
N SER A 142 21.09 32.94 -23.25
CA SER A 142 21.67 33.02 -21.91
C SER A 142 20.74 33.11 -20.70
#